data_AF-A0A1F7F2T6-F1
#
_entry.id   AF-A0A1F7F2T6-F1
#
_cell.length_a   1.000
_cell.length_b   1.000
_cell.length_c   1.000
_cell.angle_alpha   90.00
_cell.angle_beta   90.00
_cell.angle_gamma   90.00
#
_symmetry.space_group_name_H-M   'P 1'
#
loop_
_entity.id
_entity.type
_entity.pdbx_description
1 polymer ?
#
loop_
_entity_poly.entity_id
_entity_poly.type
_entity_poly.pdbx_seq_one_letter_code
_entity_poly.pdbx_strand_id
1 'polypeptide(L)' 'MNKYSIAFISPGGNLLHRLVMAKNEDEALRTFFKEVNLASYSQDEDGFYYFKEDFSFGERPAGSIIQLN' A
#
# COMPACT_ATOMS: atom_id res chain seq x y z
N MET A 1 6.55 -17.70 1.44
CA MET A 1 6.21 -16.32 1.04
C MET A 1 4.78 -16.34 0.59
N ASN A 2 3.95 -15.48 1.17
CA ASN A 2 2.53 -15.39 0.86
C ASN A 2 2.36 -14.41 -0.31
N LYS A 3 1.29 -14.57 -1.08
CA LYS A 3 0.94 -13.66 -2.17
C LYS A 3 -0.14 -12.70 -1.68
N TYR A 4 0.08 -11.41 -1.84
CA TYR A 4 -0.87 -10.37 -1.46
C TYR A 4 -1.35 -9.63 -2.71
N SER A 5 -2.65 -9.34 -2.75
CA SER A 5 -3.23 -8.39 -3.70
C SER A 5 -3.49 -7.09 -2.95
N ILE A 6 -2.82 -6.02 -3.39
CA ILE A 6 -2.87 -4.70 -2.75
C ILE A 6 -3.47 -3.71 -3.74
N ALA A 7 -4.52 -3.00 -3.33
CA ALA A 7 -5.14 -1.90 -4.05
C ALA A 7 -5.06 -0.61 -3.20
N PHE A 8 -4.82 0.53 -3.86
CA PHE A 8 -4.79 1.83 -3.21
C PHE A 8 -5.30 2.91 -4.17
N ILE A 9 -6.18 3.79 -3.69
CA ILE A 9 -6.62 4.98 -4.42
C ILE A 9 -5.70 6.14 -4.04
N SER A 10 -4.84 6.54 -4.97
CA SER A 10 -3.95 7.69 -4.74
C SER A 10 -4.70 9.00 -4.56
N PRO A 11 -4.10 10.03 -3.94
CA PRO A 11 -4.70 11.36 -3.81
C PRO A 11 -5.14 11.99 -5.14
N GLY A 12 -4.53 11.60 -6.27
CA GLY A 12 -4.94 12.02 -7.61
C GLY A 12 -6.15 11.28 -8.19
N GLY A 13 -6.79 10.39 -7.42
CA GLY A 13 -7.96 9.60 -7.82
C GLY A 13 -7.63 8.35 -8.65
N ASN A 14 -6.34 8.03 -8.86
CA ASN A 14 -5.96 6.84 -9.61
C ASN A 14 -5.98 5.59 -8.74
N LEU A 15 -6.59 4.52 -9.23
CA LEU A 15 -6.50 3.19 -8.64
C LEU A 15 -5.16 2.54 -8.99
N LEU A 16 -4.42 2.15 -7.96
CA LEU A 16 -3.12 1.51 -8.06
C LEU A 16 -3.24 0.11 -7.49
N HIS A 17 -2.80 -0.89 -8.25
CA HIS A 17 -2.90 -2.30 -7.87
C HIS A 17 -1.62 -3.06 -8.17
N ARG A 18 -1.17 -3.90 -7.23
CA ARG A 18 -0.04 -4.83 -7.42
C ARG A 18 -0.29 -6.14 -6.71
N LEU A 19 0.35 -7.18 -7.25
CA LEU A 19 0.53 -8.46 -6.57
C LEU A 19 1.93 -8.50 -5.99
N VAL A 20 2.04 -8.72 -4.68
CA VAL A 20 3.31 -8.68 -3.94
C VAL A 20 3.54 -10.00 -3.23
N MET A 21 4.77 -10.50 -3.25
CA MET A 21 5.18 -11.67 -2.46
C MET A 21 5.88 -11.19 -1.19
N ALA A 22 5.38 -11.56 -0.01
CA ALA A 22 5.94 -11.11 1.26
C ALA A 22 5.71 -12.15 2.38
N LYS A 23 6.39 -12.02 3.52
CA LYS A 23 6.18 -12.89 4.69
C LYS A 23 4.94 -12.49 5.48
N ASN A 24 4.60 -11.20 5.51
CA ASN A 24 3.47 -10.62 6.22
C ASN A 24 2.93 -9.37 5.49
N GLU A 25 1.81 -8.83 5.95
CA GLU A 25 1.17 -7.65 5.36
C GLU A 25 2.03 -6.39 5.41
N ASP A 26 2.78 -6.15 6.49
CA ASP A 26 3.63 -4.95 6.61
C ASP A 26 4.74 -4.94 5.56
N GLU A 27 5.43 -6.07 5.38
CA GLU A 27 6.44 -6.24 4.34
C GLU A 27 5.81 -6.10 2.93
N ALA A 28 4.57 -6.59 2.75
CA ALA A 28 3.85 -6.46 1.49
C ALA A 28 3.54 -4.99 1.16
N LEU A 29 3.04 -4.22 2.14
CA LEU A 29 2.74 -2.80 2.00
C LEU A 29 4.01 -1.97 1.76
N ARG A 30 5.12 -2.27 2.45
CA ARG A 30 6.40 -1.59 2.22
C ARG A 30 6.93 -1.83 0.81
N THR A 31 6.78 -3.05 0.30
CA THR A 31 7.18 -3.39 -1.07
C THR A 31 6.30 -2.67 -2.09
N PHE A 32 4.97 -2.70 -1.90
CA PHE A 32 4.02 -1.95 -2.72
C PHE A 32 4.37 -0.46 -2.78
N PHE A 33 4.62 0.16 -1.62
CA PHE A 33 4.93 1.57 -1.50
C PHE A 33 6.16 1.97 -2.32
N LYS A 34 7.22 1.16 -2.26
CA LYS A 34 8.46 1.35 -3.02
C LYS A 34 8.27 1.15 -4.53
N GLU A 35 7.50 0.13 -4.93
CA GLU A 35 7.27 -0.17 -6.35
C GLU A 35 6.41 0.87 -7.05
N VAL A 36 5.42 1.42 -6.35
CA VAL A 36 4.47 2.36 -6.92
C VAL A 36 5.02 3.79 -6.97
N ASN A 37 6.03 4.11 -6.14
CA ASN A 37 6.71 5.41 -6.08
C ASN A 37 5.75 6.60 -6.20
N LEU A 38 4.83 6.67 -5.22
CA LEU A 38 3.77 7.66 -5.18
C LEU A 38 4.36 9.07 -4.98
N ALA A 39 4.18 9.96 -5.95
CA ALA A 39 4.72 11.33 -5.90
C ALA A 39 4.23 12.15 -4.68
N SER A 40 3.11 11.76 -4.07
CA SER A 40 2.54 12.42 -2.88
C SER A 40 3.23 12.05 -1.57
N TYR A 41 4.11 11.04 -1.56
CA TYR A 41 4.80 10.58 -0.35
C TYR A 41 6.31 10.51 -0.58
N SER A 42 7.09 10.90 0.43
CA SER A 42 8.53 10.69 0.44
C SER A 42 8.86 9.19 0.47
N GLN A 43 9.94 8.78 -0.20
CA GLN A 43 10.35 7.36 -0.23
C GLN A 43 11.21 6.99 0.99
N ASP A 44 10.72 7.32 2.18
CA ASP A 44 11.35 7.08 3.49
C ASP A 44 10.32 6.55 4.51
N GLU A 45 10.72 6.38 5.78
CA GLU A 45 9.84 5.86 6.83
C GLU A 45 8.68 6.80 7.15
N ASP A 46 8.89 8.12 7.09
CA ASP A 46 7.84 9.11 7.35
C ASP A 46 6.78 9.05 6.25
N GLY A 47 7.20 8.96 4.98
CA GLY A 47 6.28 8.79 3.86
C GLY A 47 5.52 7.47 3.90
N PHE A 48 6.17 6.38 4.32
CA PHE A 48 5.49 5.10 4.54
C PHE A 48 4.46 5.18 5.68
N TYR A 49 4.77 5.90 6.76
CA TYR A 49 3.84 6.12 7.88
C TYR A 49 2.57 6.83 7.39
N TYR A 50 2.69 7.96 6.69
CA TYR A 50 1.54 8.69 6.15
C TYR A 50 0.74 7.89 5.12
N PHE A 51 1.43 7.18 4.23
CA PHE A 51 0.78 6.24 3.31
C PHE A 51 -0.07 5.20 4.05
N LYS A 52 0.46 4.63 5.15
CA LYS A 52 -0.22 3.59 5.91
C LYS A 52 -1.43 4.14 6.68
N GLU A 53 -1.36 5.38 7.16
CA GLU A 53 -2.53 6.09 7.70
C GLU A 53 -3.60 6.23 6.63
N ASP A 54 -3.30 6.81 5.46
CA ASP A 54 -4.29 6.96 4.37
C ASP A 54 -4.84 5.61 3.86
N PHE A 55 -4.00 4.58 3.86
CA PHE A 55 -4.37 3.24 3.43
C PHE A 55 -5.47 2.63 4.30
N SER A 56 -5.43 2.87 5.61
CA SER A 56 -6.22 2.11 6.59
C SER A 56 -7.14 2.94 7.49
N PHE A 57 -6.97 4.26 7.55
CA PHE A 57 -7.62 5.12 8.54
C PHE A 57 -8.89 5.79 8.02
N GLY A 58 -9.89 5.92 8.90
CA GLY A 58 -11.15 6.63 8.65
C GLY A 58 -12.32 5.74 8.23
N GLU A 59 -13.48 6.37 7.96
CA GLU A 59 -14.70 5.67 7.52
C GLU A 59 -14.64 5.16 6.07
N ARG A 60 -13.64 5.62 5.31
CA ARG A 60 -13.41 5.28 3.89
C ARG A 60 -11.91 5.09 3.64
N PRO A 61 -11.33 3.97 4.08
CA PRO A 61 -9.92 3.68 3.82
C PRO A 61 -9.63 3.71 2.31
N ALA A 62 -8.52 4.32 1.92
CA ALA A 62 -8.12 4.40 0.51
C ALA A 62 -7.45 3.10 0.01
N GLY A 63 -7.13 2.18 0.91
CA GLY A 63 -6.42 0.94 0.65
C GLY A 63 -7.21 -0.33 0.93
N SER A 64 -6.81 -1.41 0.26
CA SER A 64 -7.25 -2.77 0.55
C SER A 64 -6.10 -3.74 0.32
N ILE A 65 -5.89 -4.65 1.26
CA ILE A 65 -4.92 -5.74 1.15
C ILE A 65 -5.63 -7.07 1.43
N ILE A 66 -5.40 -8.06 0.58
CA ILE A 66 -5.88 -9.43 0.79
C ILE A 66 -4.74 -10.41 0.57
N GLN A 67 -4.58 -11.38 1.47
CA GLN A 67 -3.73 -12.53 1.23
C GLN A 67 -4.46 -13.50 0.29
N LEU A 68 -3.81 -13.89 -0.81
CA LEU A 68 -4.30 -14.88 -1.76
C LEU A 68 -3.85 -16.28 -1.30
N ASN A 69 -4.80 -17.20 -1.24
CA ASN A 69 -4.57 -18.62 -0.94
C ASN A 69 -4.00 -19.38 -2.15
#